data_AF-A0A0T9TJ41-F1
#
_entry.id   AF-A0A0T9TJ41-F1
#
_cell.length_a   1.000
_cell.length_b   1.000
_cell.length_c   1.000
_cell.angle_alpha   90.00
_cell.angle_beta   90.00
_cell.angle_gamma   90.00
#
_symmetry.space_group_name_H-M   'P 1'
#
loop_
_entity.id
_entity.type
_entity.pdbx_description
1 polymer ?
#
loop_
_entity_poly.entity_id
_entity_poly.type
_entity_poly.pdbx_seq_one_letter_code
_entity_poly.pdbx_strand_id
1 'polypeptide(L)'
;MVVYGCAFDFFNISDEIYVEKKVSPNIRGSVQGLFMTMVNDVGVYAGAIASGHIVDYFTVYSVKDWNSIWLSFSAYTLILLMIFVFVFQYKHDSTELENRQLSH
;
A
#
# COMPACT_ATOMS: atom_id res chain seq x y z
N MET A 1 4.73 9.64 14.99
CA MET A 1 3.37 10.09 14.62
C MET A 1 3.35 10.86 13.30
N VAL A 2 4.30 11.79 13.04
CA VAL A 2 4.36 12.55 11.77
C VAL A 2 4.57 11.65 10.54
N VAL A 3 5.56 10.74 10.59
CA VAL A 3 5.87 9.85 9.45
C VAL A 3 4.69 8.93 9.10
N TYR A 4 4.00 8.42 10.12
CA TYR A 4 2.80 7.59 9.93
C TYR A 4 1.66 8.40 9.29
N GLY A 5 1.38 9.60 9.78
CA GLY A 5 0.35 10.48 9.21
C GLY A 5 0.63 10.82 7.75
N CYS A 6 1.86 11.20 7.42
CA CYS A 6 2.24 11.46 6.03
C CYS A 6 2.07 10.22 5.14
N ALA A 7 2.49 9.03 5.59
CA ALA A 7 2.34 7.81 4.80
C ALA A 7 0.87 7.43 4.58
N PHE A 8 0.03 7.58 5.63
CA PHE A 8 -1.40 7.33 5.56
C PHE A 8 -2.10 8.30 4.58
N ASP A 9 -1.81 9.59 4.66
CA ASP A 9 -2.39 10.59 3.76
C ASP A 9 -1.95 10.36 2.31
N PHE A 10 -0.67 10.08 2.09
CA PHE A 10 -0.14 9.78 0.75
C PHE A 10 -0.82 8.56 0.14
N PHE A 11 -0.98 7.48 0.90
CA PHE A 11 -1.64 6.26 0.45
C PHE A 11 -3.08 6.55 0.03
N ASN A 12 -3.87 7.14 0.93
CA ASN A 12 -5.29 7.40 0.67
C ASN A 12 -5.55 8.36 -0.50
N ILE A 13 -4.76 9.44 -0.63
CA ILE A 13 -4.90 10.40 -1.74
C ILE A 13 -4.45 9.76 -3.07
N SER A 14 -3.37 8.99 -3.06
CA SER A 14 -2.87 8.35 -4.28
C SER A 14 -3.87 7.33 -4.84
N ASP A 15 -4.51 6.57 -3.95
CA ASP A 15 -5.51 5.57 -4.34
C ASP A 15 -6.79 6.21 -4.86
N GLU A 16 -7.25 7.31 -4.25
CA GLU A 16 -8.39 8.08 -4.75
C GLU A 16 -8.14 8.56 -6.20
N ILE A 17 -6.97 9.15 -6.46
CA ILE A 17 -6.59 9.61 -7.82
C ILE A 17 -6.52 8.43 -8.80
N TYR A 18 -6.05 7.26 -8.37
CA TYR A 18 -5.99 6.07 -9.21
C TYR A 18 -7.38 5.53 -9.55
N VAL A 19 -8.28 5.48 -8.56
CA VAL A 19 -9.68 5.06 -8.75
C VAL A 19 -10.41 6.03 -9.67
N GLU A 20 -10.23 7.35 -9.50
CA GLU A 20 -10.81 8.36 -10.39
C GLU A 20 -10.40 8.18 -11.84
N LYS A 21 -9.13 7.82 -12.10
CA LYS A 21 -8.62 7.61 -13.46
C LYS A 21 -9.13 6.32 -14.11
N LYS A 22 -9.39 5.26 -13.33
CA LYS A 22 -9.77 3.93 -13.86
C LYS A 22 -11.26 3.61 -13.80
N VAL A 23 -12.03 4.29 -12.96
CA VAL A 23 -13.41 3.92 -12.64
C VAL A 23 -14.41 4.99 -13.11
N SER A 24 -15.55 4.54 -13.64
CA SER A 24 -16.62 5.43 -14.12
C SER A 24 -17.28 6.20 -12.96
N PRO A 25 -17.71 7.46 -13.16
CA PRO A 25 -18.19 8.33 -12.07
C PRO A 25 -19.32 7.75 -11.21
N ASN A 26 -20.15 6.90 -11.80
CA ASN A 26 -21.34 6.33 -11.14
C ASN A 26 -21.00 5.37 -9.97
N ILE A 27 -19.80 4.79 -9.95
CA ILE A 27 -19.42 3.81 -8.91
C ILE A 27 -18.17 4.19 -8.10
N ARG A 28 -17.59 5.39 -8.34
CA ARG A 28 -16.35 5.83 -7.67
C ARG A 28 -16.46 5.84 -6.15
N GLY A 29 -17.53 6.44 -5.62
CA GLY A 29 -17.74 6.52 -4.17
C GLY A 29 -17.84 5.14 -3.51
N SER A 30 -18.49 4.19 -4.18
CA SER A 30 -18.58 2.80 -3.70
C SER A 30 -17.24 2.08 -3.71
N VAL A 31 -16.42 2.29 -4.75
CA VAL A 31 -15.08 1.68 -4.85
C VAL A 31 -14.13 2.29 -3.81
N GLN A 32 -14.16 3.61 -3.61
CA GLN A 32 -13.33 4.29 -2.62
C GLN A 32 -13.72 3.87 -1.19
N GLY A 33 -15.02 3.77 -0.90
CA GLY A 33 -15.50 3.26 0.39
C GLY A 33 -15.10 1.80 0.64
N LEU A 34 -15.25 0.94 -0.36
CA LEU A 34 -14.83 -0.46 -0.28
C LEU A 34 -13.32 -0.59 -0.06
N PHE A 35 -12.52 0.23 -0.75
CA PHE A 35 -11.07 0.26 -0.58
C PHE A 35 -10.67 0.67 0.84
N MET A 36 -11.29 1.72 1.39
CA MET A 36 -11.05 2.16 2.76
C MET A 36 -11.39 1.07 3.78
N THR A 37 -12.52 0.38 3.64
CA THR A 37 -12.89 -0.75 4.51
C THR A 37 -11.90 -1.91 4.37
N MET A 38 -11.47 -2.22 3.15
CA MET A 38 -10.51 -3.29 2.93
C MET A 38 -9.15 -3.01 3.60
N VAL A 39 -8.65 -1.77 3.51
CA VAL A 39 -7.32 -1.44 4.07
C VAL A 39 -7.37 -1.24 5.58
N ASN A 40 -8.34 -0.46 6.07
CA ASN A 40 -8.38 -0.11 7.50
C ASN A 40 -8.99 -1.18 8.38
N ASP A 41 -9.91 -2.01 7.86
CA ASP A 41 -10.54 -3.05 8.67
C ASP A 41 -9.87 -4.40 8.39
N VAL A 42 -10.00 -4.91 7.16
CA VAL A 42 -9.50 -6.25 6.83
C VAL A 42 -7.98 -6.31 6.85
N GLY A 43 -7.31 -5.30 6.30
CA GLY A 43 -5.86 -5.19 6.28
C GLY A 43 -5.26 -5.10 7.68
N VAL A 44 -5.84 -4.27 8.55
CA VAL A 44 -5.40 -4.15 9.95
C VAL A 44 -5.68 -5.45 10.71
N TYR A 45 -6.82 -6.10 10.52
CA TYR A 45 -7.14 -7.37 11.17
C TYR A 45 -6.17 -8.48 10.78
N ALA A 46 -5.92 -8.67 9.47
CA ALA A 46 -4.96 -9.66 8.99
C ALA A 46 -3.52 -9.34 9.45
N GLY A 47 -3.15 -8.05 9.41
CA GLY A 47 -1.87 -7.56 9.90
C GLY A 47 -1.70 -7.82 11.40
N ALA A 48 -2.75 -7.64 12.21
CA ALA A 48 -2.72 -7.91 13.63
C ALA A 48 -2.43 -9.40 13.92
N ILE A 49 -3.10 -10.32 13.22
CA ILE A 49 -2.85 -11.77 13.37
C ILE A 49 -1.41 -12.12 12.97
N ALA A 50 -0.97 -11.67 11.79
CA ALA A 50 0.37 -11.93 11.28
C ALA A 50 1.45 -11.34 12.22
N SER A 51 1.27 -10.11 12.66
CA SER A 51 2.18 -9.43 13.60
C SER A 51 2.27 -10.15 14.93
N GLY A 52 1.14 -10.68 15.45
CA GLY A 52 1.11 -11.48 16.67
C GLY A 52 1.99 -12.72 16.55
N HIS A 53 1.83 -13.49 15.47
CA HIS A 53 2.66 -14.68 15.24
C HIS A 53 4.16 -14.37 15.12
N ILE A 54 4.52 -13.26 14.46
CA ILE A 54 5.92 -12.83 14.32
C ILE A 54 6.49 -12.46 15.68
N VAL A 55 5.75 -11.68 16.48
CA VAL A 55 6.18 -11.26 17.82
C VAL A 55 6.33 -12.46 18.76
N ASP A 56 5.40 -13.40 18.72
CA ASP A 56 5.46 -14.62 19.54
C ASP A 56 6.65 -15.50 19.16
N TYR A 57 6.96 -15.63 17.86
CA TYR A 57 8.12 -16.39 17.39
C TYR A 57 9.45 -15.82 17.88
N PHE A 58 9.58 -14.48 17.93
CA PHE A 58 10.78 -13.78 18.42
C PHE A 58 10.76 -13.51 19.93
N THR A 59 9.81 -14.11 20.67
CA THR A 59 9.76 -14.04 22.13
C THR A 59 10.41 -15.29 22.72
N VAL A 60 11.54 -15.13 23.40
CA VAL A 60 12.27 -16.24 24.04
C VAL A 60 12.30 -16.00 25.55
N TYR A 61 11.88 -16.99 26.36
CA TYR A 61 11.79 -16.86 27.83
C TYR A 61 11.01 -15.63 28.33
N SER A 62 9.90 -15.29 27.66
CA SER A 62 9.08 -14.09 27.94
C SER A 62 9.79 -12.73 27.72
N VAL A 63 10.98 -12.73 27.12
CA VAL A 63 11.68 -11.53 26.67
C VAL A 63 11.46 -11.37 25.18
N LYS A 64 10.87 -10.24 24.79
CA LYS A 64 10.63 -9.90 23.38
C LYS A 64 11.90 -9.31 22.78
N ASP A 65 12.44 -9.94 21.75
CA ASP A 65 13.52 -9.35 20.97
C ASP A 65 12.97 -8.33 19.96
N TRP A 66 12.79 -7.10 20.43
CA TRP A 66 12.28 -6.00 19.61
C TRP A 66 13.15 -5.73 18.38
N ASN A 67 14.47 -5.95 18.45
CA ASN A 67 15.34 -5.68 17.31
C ASN A 67 15.01 -6.62 16.15
N SER A 68 14.95 -7.93 16.43
CA SER A 68 14.58 -8.95 15.44
C SER A 68 13.16 -8.77 14.90
N ILE A 69 12.21 -8.38 15.77
CA ILE A 69 10.83 -8.08 15.37
C ILE A 69 10.80 -6.92 14.37
N TRP A 70 11.42 -5.79 14.70
CA TRP A 70 11.49 -4.63 13.80
C TRP A 70 12.23 -4.94 12.49
N LEU A 71 13.28 -5.75 12.55
CA LEU A 71 14.01 -6.19 11.37
C LEU A 71 13.12 -7.03 10.44
N SER A 72 12.29 -7.92 11.01
CA SER A 72 11.33 -8.72 10.25
C SER A 72 10.28 -7.84 9.52
N PHE A 73 9.71 -6.85 10.21
CA PHE A 73 8.80 -5.88 9.57
C PHE A 73 9.50 -5.07 8.47
N SER A 74 10.73 -4.62 8.72
CA SER A 74 11.51 -3.88 7.73
C SER A 74 11.81 -4.73 6.49
N ALA A 75 12.19 -6.01 6.68
CA ALA A 75 12.42 -6.94 5.59
C ALA A 75 11.16 -7.18 4.76
N TYR A 76 10.00 -7.33 5.41
CA TYR A 76 8.71 -7.44 4.74
C TYR A 76 8.39 -6.20 3.88
N THR A 77 8.54 -4.99 4.44
CA THR A 77 8.33 -3.74 3.68
C THR A 77 9.31 -3.62 2.50
N LEU A 78 10.56 -4.05 2.67
CA LEU A 78 11.56 -4.02 1.60
C LEU A 78 11.21 -4.98 0.46
N ILE A 79 10.72 -6.19 0.78
CA ILE A 79 10.24 -7.15 -0.23
C ILE A 79 9.03 -6.58 -0.97
N LEU A 80 8.06 -5.99 -0.27
CA LEU A 80 6.92 -5.32 -0.91
C LEU A 80 7.36 -4.18 -1.82
N LEU A 81 8.31 -3.36 -1.39
CA LEU A 81 8.87 -2.28 -2.20
C LEU A 81 9.55 -2.82 -3.46
N MET A 82 10.30 -3.92 -3.34
CA MET A 82 10.91 -4.58 -4.48
C MET A 82 9.85 -5.07 -5.47
N ILE A 83 8.83 -5.80 -4.99
CA ILE A 83 7.70 -6.25 -5.82
C ILE A 83 7.01 -5.07 -6.47
N PHE A 84 6.76 -3.99 -5.73
CA PHE A 84 6.15 -2.78 -6.25
C PHE A 84 6.98 -2.19 -7.40
N VAL A 85 8.28 -2.01 -7.24
CA VAL A 85 9.17 -1.52 -8.31
C VAL A 85 9.12 -2.41 -9.54
N PHE A 86 9.03 -3.74 -9.39
CA PHE A 86 8.95 -4.64 -10.54
C PHE A 86 7.57 -4.67 -11.21
N VAL A 87 6.47 -4.64 -10.44
CA VAL A 87 5.09 -4.72 -10.95
C VAL A 87 4.63 -3.38 -11.53
N PHE A 88 5.01 -2.27 -10.89
CA PHE A 88 4.67 -0.90 -11.31
C PHE A 88 5.70 -0.30 -12.28
N GLN A 89 6.53 -1.12 -12.94
CA GLN A 89 7.29 -0.70 -14.13
C GLN A 89 6.31 -0.30 -15.24
N TYR A 90 5.91 0.96 -15.18
CA TYR A 90 5.01 1.61 -16.10
C TYR A 90 5.70 1.66 -17.46
N LYS A 91 5.15 0.94 -18.43
CA LYS A 91 5.43 1.18 -19.84
C LYS A 91 5.15 2.67 -20.10
N HIS A 92 6.20 3.42 -20.41
CA HIS A 92 6.07 4.76 -20.97
C HIS A 92 5.37 4.58 -22.32
N ASP A 93 4.05 4.77 -22.37
CA ASP A 93 3.33 4.75 -23.63
C ASP A 93 3.53 6.12 -24.29
N SER A 94 4.63 6.21 -25.04
CA SER A 94 5.00 7.38 -25.86
C SER A 94 3.91 7.77 -26.87
N THR A 95 2.90 6.93 -27.08
CA THR A 95 1.80 7.11 -28.04
C THR A 95 0.76 8.15 -27.58
N GLU A 96 0.68 8.48 -26.28
CA GLU A 96 -0.25 9.52 -25.79
C GLU A 96 0.24 10.95 -26.10
N LEU A 97 1.57 11.15 -26.19
CA LEU A 97 2.17 12.46 -26.50
C LEU A 97 2.01 12.82 -27.98
N GLU A 98 2.07 11.83 -28.88
CA GLU A 98 1.93 12.04 -30.32
C GLU A 98 0.48 12.40 -30.71
N ASN A 99 -0.53 11.77 -30.10
CA ASN A 99 -1.94 12.08 -30.35
C ASN A 99 -2.38 13.45 -29.82
N ARG A 100 -1.76 13.97 -28.74
CA ARG A 100 -2.01 15.34 -28.25
C ARG A 100 -1.37 16.41 -29.14
N GLN A 101 -0.29 16.10 -29.84
CA GLN A 101 0.33 17.03 -30.79
C GLN A 101 -0.38 17.09 -32.14
N LEU A 102 -1.02 16.00 -32.58
CA LEU A 102 -1.79 15.95 -33.83
C LEU A 102 -3.21 16.53 -33.72
N SER A 103 -3.69 16.78 -32.50
CA SER A 103 -5.00 17.39 -32.20
C SER A 103 -4.96 18.92 -32.11
N HIS A 104 -3.79 19.55 -32.32
CA HIS A 104 -3.59 20.99 -32.29
C HIS A 104 -3.20 21.53 -33.67
#